data_AF-M0JRV8-F1
#
_entry.id   AF-M0JRV8-F1
#
_cell.length_a   1.000
_cell.length_b   1.000
_cell.length_c   1.000
_cell.angle_alpha   90.00
_cell.angle_beta   90.00
_cell.angle_gamma   90.00
#
_symmetry.space_group_name_H-M   'P 1'
#
loop_
_entity.id
_entity.type
_entity.pdbx_description
1 polymer ?
#
loop_
_entity_poly.entity_id
_entity_poly.type
_entity_poly.pdbx_seq_one_letter_code
_entity_poly.pdbx_strand_id
1 'polypeptide(L)' 'MSSDQYNCPNCGAELSYQTTKHNGCSNCGFVPPHSAE' A
#
# COMPACT_ATOMS: atom_id res chain seq x y z
N MET A 1 18.94 -2.10 -0.69
CA MET A 1 17.94 -1.24 -0.03
C MET A 1 16.76 -1.13 -0.98
N SER A 2 15.83 -2.09 -0.93
CA SER A 2 14.64 -2.06 -1.78
C SER A 2 13.62 -1.14 -1.10
N SER A 3 13.65 0.14 -1.45
CA SER A 3 12.62 1.09 -1.07
C SER A 3 11.41 0.87 -1.96
N ASP A 4 10.64 -0.18 -1.71
CA ASP A 4 9.32 -0.38 -2.32
C ASP A 4 8.31 0.61 -1.69
N GLN A 5 8.59 1.90 -1.80
CA GLN A 5 7.68 2.99 -1.43
C GLN A 5 6.86 3.35 -2.67
N TYR A 6 5.55 3.44 -2.51
CA TYR A 6 4.61 3.81 -3.55
C TYR A 6 3.53 4.73 -2.99
N ASN A 7 2.91 5.53 -3.84
CA ASN A 7 1.81 6.39 -3.42
C ASN A 7 0.49 5.63 -3.53
N CYS A 8 -0.35 5.78 -2.51
CA CYS A 8 -1.70 5.26 -2.52
C CYS A 8 -2.47 5.86 -3.70
N PRO A 9 -3.06 5.04 -4.60
CA PRO A 9 -3.83 5.57 -5.72
C PRO A 9 -5.12 6.28 -5.27
N ASN A 10 -5.63 5.99 -4.07
CA ASN A 10 -6.87 6.56 -3.57
C ASN A 10 -6.69 7.89 -2.84
N CYS A 11 -5.61 8.04 -2.05
CA CYS A 11 -5.40 9.23 -1.21
C CYS A 11 -4.02 9.89 -1.38
N GLY A 12 -3.14 9.37 -2.24
CA GLY A 12 -1.81 9.93 -2.50
C GLY A 12 -0.78 9.73 -1.39
N ALA A 13 -1.17 9.18 -0.24
CA ALA A 13 -0.27 8.91 0.88
C ALA A 13 0.90 8.03 0.46
N GLU A 14 2.11 8.36 0.92
CA GLU A 14 3.29 7.53 0.70
C GLU A 14 3.22 6.28 1.59
N LEU A 15 3.36 5.12 0.96
CA LEU A 15 3.14 3.81 1.55
C LEU A 15 4.32 2.90 1.24
N SER A 16 4.76 2.12 2.23
CA SER A 16 5.72 1.04 1.98
C SER A 16 4.97 -0.22 1.59
N TYR A 17 5.38 -0.89 0.52
CA TYR A 17 4.82 -2.14 0.03
C TYR A 17 4.85 -3.23 1.10
N GLN A 18 5.94 -3.32 1.88
CA GLN A 18 6.05 -4.31 2.97
C GLN A 18 4.98 -4.14 4.06
N THR A 19 4.66 -2.91 4.46
CA THR A 19 3.64 -2.66 5.51
C THR A 19 2.22 -2.69 4.95
N THR A 20 2.04 -2.13 3.76
CA THR A 20 0.72 -1.93 3.15
C THR A 20 0.19 -3.22 2.54
N LYS A 21 1.06 -4.13 2.12
CA LYS A 21 0.64 -5.45 1.64
C LYS A 21 -0.20 -6.17 2.71
N HIS A 22 0.13 -6.07 3.99
CA HIS A 22 -0.62 -6.80 5.02
C HIS A 22 -1.78 -6.01 5.63
N ASN A 23 -1.66 -4.67 5.73
CA ASN A 23 -2.62 -3.85 6.47
C ASN A 23 -3.44 -2.87 5.62
N GLY A 24 -3.14 -2.74 4.32
CA GLY A 24 -3.68 -1.68 3.49
C GLY A 24 -3.17 -0.29 3.89
N CYS A 25 -3.67 0.73 3.19
CA CYS A 25 -3.30 2.11 3.42
C CYS A 25 -3.90 2.61 4.74
N SER A 26 -3.07 2.97 5.71
CA SER A 26 -3.53 3.47 7.01
C SER A 26 -4.25 4.83 6.94
N ASN A 27 -4.09 5.58 5.84
CA ASN A 27 -4.71 6.90 5.69
C ASN A 27 -6.16 6.84 5.20
N CYS A 28 -6.43 5.99 4.21
CA CYS A 28 -7.75 5.92 3.57
C CYS A 28 -8.37 4.52 3.58
N GLY A 29 -7.72 3.54 4.23
CA GLY A 29 -8.21 2.16 4.31
C GLY A 29 -8.11 1.39 2.99
N PHE A 30 -7.46 1.95 1.96
CA PHE A 30 -7.29 1.30 0.67
C PHE A 30 -6.40 0.06 0.82
N VAL A 31 -7.00 -1.13 0.79
CA VAL A 31 -6.27 -2.40 0.74
C VAL A 31 -6.06 -2.72 -0.73
N PRO A 32 -4.82 -2.76 -1.25
CA PRO A 32 -4.60 -3.23 -2.61
C PRO A 32 -5.19 -4.65 -2.69
N PRO A 33 -5.97 -4.97 -3.74
CA PRO A 33 -6.43 -6.33 -3.94
C PRO A 33 -5.16 -7.18 -4.01
N HIS A 34 -4.94 -8.02 -2.99
CA HIS A 34 -3.95 -9.08 -3.12
C HIS A 34 -4.33 -9.79 -4.40
N SER A 35 -3.41 -9.86 -5.36
CA SER A 35 -3.60 -10.65 -6.56
C SER A 35 -4.19 -11.98 -6.11
N ALA A 36 -5.48 -12.17 -6.39
CA ALA A 36 -6.15 -13.43 -6.16
C ALA A 36 -5.49 -14.38 -7.14
N GLU A 37 -4.50 -15.13 -6.66
CA GLU A 37 -4.06 -16.38 -7.27
C GLU A 37 -5.12 -17.46 -7.02
#